data_AF-A0A0L6HZ78-F1
#
_entry.id   AF-A0A0L6HZ78-F1
#
_cell.length_a   1.000
_cell.length_b   1.000
_cell.length_c   1.000
_cell.angle_alpha   90.00
_cell.angle_beta   90.00
_cell.angle_gamma   90.00
#
_symmetry.space_group_name_H-M   'P 1'
#
loop_
_entity.id
_entity.type
_entity.pdbx_description
1 polymer ?
#
loop_
_entity_poly.entity_id
_entity_poly.type
_entity_poly.pdbx_seq_one_letter_code
_entity_poly.pdbx_strand_id
1 'polypeptide(L)'
;MAFAFVLPASRPLLDTAGSQDAHPVDADRAASALRADYERWSRWGLGLLTFFLTALGLLVAVGMVGTIAMLGGVPAVLDVVVIVVAAAVASAGVAVLVVLWRSGRRMLRAASWWMRLPYTHGGRQRRAAGWLQARTVNFEPRVFARITTATLALLLGIAGVSLLIRDLVTEWTSVTAAFGAIGVLALVSGSVQFGGVLRLVSALSEADPLWVRIRSAFRG
;
A
#
# COMPACT_ATOMS: atom_id res chain seq x y z
N MET A 1 -0.80 16.44 13.97
CA MET A 1 0.24 15.49 14.45
C MET A 1 0.53 14.40 13.40
N ALA A 2 1.31 14.70 12.36
CA ALA A 2 1.59 13.78 11.25
C ALA A 2 2.87 12.91 11.45
N PHE A 3 3.41 12.90 12.67
CA PHE A 3 4.81 12.59 12.97
C PHE A 3 5.11 11.17 13.49
N ALA A 4 4.11 10.32 13.73
CA ALA A 4 4.31 9.00 14.35
C ALA A 4 4.75 7.90 13.36
N PHE A 5 4.58 8.10 12.05
CA PHE A 5 4.74 7.02 11.06
C PHE A 5 6.03 7.06 10.24
N VAL A 6 6.84 8.10 10.41
CA VAL A 6 8.16 8.27 9.76
C VAL A 6 9.19 8.48 10.87
N LEU A 7 10.28 7.72 10.82
CA LEU A 7 11.35 7.84 11.81
C LEU A 7 11.97 9.23 11.76
N PRO A 8 12.38 9.81 12.90
CA PRO A 8 13.05 11.11 12.94
C PRO A 8 14.27 11.17 12.01
N ALA A 9 15.05 10.09 11.94
CA ALA A 9 16.24 9.98 11.09
C ALA A 9 15.93 10.04 9.58
N SER A 10 14.72 9.63 9.17
CA SER A 10 14.29 9.64 7.77
C SER A 10 13.84 11.01 7.29
N ARG A 11 13.41 11.89 8.21
CA ARG A 11 12.84 13.21 7.88
C ARG A 11 13.79 14.11 7.10
N PRO A 12 15.03 14.36 7.55
CA PRO A 12 15.94 15.22 6.79
C PRO A 12 16.18 14.67 5.38
N LEU A 13 16.24 13.35 5.22
CA LEU A 13 16.44 12.68 3.94
C LEU A 13 15.24 12.79 2.99
N LEU A 14 14.03 12.98 3.53
CA LEU A 14 12.82 13.26 2.75
C LEU A 14 12.80 14.71 2.24
N ASP A 15 13.29 15.63 3.06
CA ASP A 15 13.25 17.06 2.78
C ASP A 15 14.39 17.48 1.84
N THR A 16 15.56 16.82 1.94
CA THR A 16 16.69 17.05 1.03
C THR A 16 16.52 16.38 -0.33
N ALA A 17 15.60 15.42 -0.50
CA ALA A 17 15.36 14.77 -1.79
C ALA A 17 14.87 15.78 -2.84
N GLY A 18 15.65 15.98 -3.91
CA GLY A 18 15.36 16.99 -4.94
C GLY A 18 15.83 18.41 -4.62
N SER A 19 16.52 18.61 -3.50
CA SER A 19 17.15 19.89 -3.13
C SER A 19 18.55 20.05 -3.74
N GLN A 20 19.09 21.26 -3.69
CA GLN A 20 20.48 21.54 -4.11
C GLN A 20 21.53 20.96 -3.16
N ASP A 21 21.16 20.71 -1.90
CA ASP A 21 22.04 20.15 -0.87
C ASP A 21 22.24 18.63 -1.00
N ALA A 22 21.61 18.00 -2.00
CA ALA A 22 21.65 16.57 -2.18
C ALA A 22 22.85 16.13 -3.04
N HIS A 23 23.81 15.46 -2.41
CA HIS A 23 25.01 14.97 -3.09
C HIS A 23 24.92 13.49 -3.48
N PRO A 24 25.46 13.10 -4.66
CA PRO A 24 25.48 11.68 -5.09
C PRO A 24 26.18 10.73 -4.11
N VAL A 25 27.10 11.24 -3.29
CA VAL A 25 27.84 10.46 -2.26
C VAL A 25 26.90 9.97 -1.16
N ASP A 26 25.86 10.73 -0.83
CA ASP A 26 24.90 10.38 0.23
C ASP A 26 23.79 9.44 -0.25
N ALA A 27 23.71 9.19 -1.56
CA ALA A 27 22.59 8.51 -2.19
C ALA A 27 22.32 7.11 -1.63
N ASP A 28 23.35 6.29 -1.45
CA ASP A 28 23.19 4.92 -0.95
C ASP A 28 22.76 4.91 0.52
N ARG A 29 23.31 5.82 1.34
CA ARG A 29 22.93 5.99 2.74
C ARG A 29 21.48 6.48 2.86
N ALA A 30 21.12 7.49 2.09
CA ALA A 30 19.78 8.05 2.10
C ALA A 30 18.73 7.04 1.60
N ALA A 31 19.02 6.33 0.50
CA ALA A 31 18.13 5.31 -0.06
C ALA A 31 17.95 4.13 0.89
N SER A 32 19.02 3.64 1.52
CA SER A 32 18.95 2.52 2.47
C SER A 32 18.18 2.88 3.74
N ALA A 33 18.38 4.07 4.31
CA ALA A 33 17.65 4.53 5.48
C ALA A 33 16.14 4.67 5.19
N LEU A 34 15.77 5.29 4.06
CA LEU A 34 14.37 5.45 3.66
C LEU A 34 13.69 4.11 3.34
N ARG A 35 14.42 3.16 2.72
CA ARG A 35 13.93 1.79 2.52
C ARG A 35 13.71 1.07 3.85
N ALA A 36 14.67 1.14 4.77
CA ALA A 36 14.57 0.49 6.06
C ALA A 36 13.35 0.98 6.86
N ASP A 37 13.04 2.28 6.79
CA ASP A 37 11.85 2.85 7.42
C ASP A 37 10.55 2.39 6.74
N TYR A 38 10.50 2.45 5.40
CA TYR A 38 9.35 1.99 4.62
C TYR A 38 9.06 0.49 4.81
N GLU A 39 10.10 -0.33 4.82
CA GLU A 39 10.01 -1.79 4.87
C GLU A 39 9.90 -2.35 6.30
N ARG A 40 9.86 -1.49 7.33
CA ARG A 40 9.78 -1.91 8.73
C ARG A 40 8.58 -2.84 8.99
N TRP A 41 8.85 -3.97 9.66
CA TRP A 41 7.82 -4.97 10.01
C TRP A 41 6.67 -4.38 10.83
N SER A 42 6.95 -3.47 11.78
CA SER A 42 5.89 -2.83 12.57
C SER A 42 4.93 -2.01 11.71
N ARG A 43 5.43 -1.39 10.64
CA ARG A 43 4.59 -0.63 9.69
C ARG A 43 3.72 -1.56 8.85
N TRP A 44 4.28 -2.69 8.40
CA TRP A 44 3.53 -3.72 7.69
C TRP A 44 2.47 -4.36 8.60
N GLY A 45 2.84 -4.77 9.80
CA GLY A 45 1.94 -5.38 10.79
C GLY A 45 0.81 -4.44 11.19
N LEU A 46 1.11 -3.15 11.40
CA LEU A 46 0.07 -2.14 11.64
C LEU A 46 -0.89 -2.04 10.45
N GLY A 47 -0.37 -2.00 9.22
CA GLY A 47 -1.22 -1.97 8.02
C GLY A 47 -2.13 -3.20 7.94
N LEU A 48 -1.59 -4.39 8.22
CA LEU A 48 -2.35 -5.64 8.22
C LEU A 48 -3.44 -5.66 9.30
N LEU A 49 -3.08 -5.32 10.55
CA LEU A 49 -4.02 -5.23 11.66
C LEU A 49 -5.14 -4.23 11.37
N THR A 50 -4.77 -3.05 10.88
CA THR A 50 -5.73 -1.99 10.55
C THR A 50 -6.67 -2.43 9.43
N PHE A 51 -6.15 -3.12 8.41
CA PHE A 51 -6.96 -3.68 7.34
C PHE A 51 -7.99 -4.67 7.87
N PHE A 52 -7.58 -5.62 8.72
CA PHE A 52 -8.50 -6.59 9.33
C PHE A 52 -9.57 -5.93 10.19
N LEU A 53 -9.19 -4.98 11.05
CA LEU A 53 -10.15 -4.25 11.89
C LEU A 53 -11.13 -3.42 11.05
N THR A 54 -10.65 -2.84 9.95
CA THR A 54 -11.51 -2.09 9.01
C THR A 54 -12.49 -3.02 8.32
N ALA A 55 -12.02 -4.15 7.80
CA ALA A 55 -12.86 -5.14 7.13
C ALA A 55 -13.92 -5.72 8.08
N LEU A 56 -13.55 -6.01 9.33
CA LEU A 56 -14.49 -6.49 10.36
C LEU A 56 -15.52 -5.40 10.71
N GLY A 57 -15.08 -4.16 10.90
CA GLY A 57 -15.99 -3.03 11.16
C GLY A 57 -16.97 -2.80 10.02
N LEU A 58 -16.50 -2.87 8.76
CA LEU A 58 -17.37 -2.81 7.58
C LEU A 58 -18.34 -3.99 7.53
N LEU A 59 -17.87 -5.21 7.79
CA LEU A 59 -18.71 -6.40 7.80
C LEU A 59 -19.86 -6.26 8.79
N VAL A 60 -19.56 -5.86 10.02
CA VAL A 60 -20.56 -5.71 11.09
C VAL A 60 -21.49 -4.53 10.79
N ALA A 61 -20.95 -3.34 10.51
CA ALA A 61 -21.78 -2.16 10.30
C ALA A 61 -22.70 -2.31 9.08
N VAL A 62 -22.12 -2.67 7.92
CA VAL A 62 -22.87 -2.76 6.67
C VAL A 62 -23.77 -4.02 6.65
N GLY A 63 -23.27 -5.14 7.18
CA GLY A 63 -24.02 -6.39 7.24
C GLY A 63 -25.22 -6.32 8.19
N MET A 64 -25.08 -5.67 9.36
CA MET A 64 -26.21 -5.47 10.27
C MET A 64 -27.27 -4.54 9.65
N VAL A 65 -26.85 -3.42 9.05
CA VAL A 65 -27.77 -2.52 8.34
C VAL A 65 -28.52 -3.28 7.24
N GLY A 66 -27.80 -4.07 6.43
CA GLY A 66 -28.41 -4.90 5.39
C GLY A 66 -29.39 -5.93 5.94
N THR A 67 -29.05 -6.59 7.05
CA THR A 67 -29.89 -7.61 7.69
C THR A 67 -31.17 -7.01 8.28
N ILE A 68 -31.06 -5.88 9.00
CA ILE A 68 -32.22 -5.19 9.59
C ILE A 68 -33.18 -4.71 8.50
N ALA A 69 -32.63 -4.11 7.43
CA ALA A 69 -33.43 -3.66 6.30
C ALA A 69 -34.16 -4.83 5.60
N MET A 70 -33.48 -5.96 5.42
CA MET A 70 -34.05 -7.13 4.74
C MET A 70 -35.15 -7.82 5.57
N LEU A 71 -35.04 -7.81 6.90
CA LEU A 71 -36.04 -8.39 7.80
C LEU A 71 -37.22 -7.44 8.10
N GLY A 72 -37.18 -6.20 7.61
CA GLY A 72 -38.23 -5.19 7.86
C GLY A 72 -38.37 -4.79 9.33
N GLY A 73 -37.34 -5.04 10.15
CA GLY A 73 -37.36 -4.77 11.59
C GLY A 73 -37.01 -3.33 11.94
N VAL A 74 -37.48 -2.87 13.10
CA VAL A 74 -36.99 -1.62 13.72
C VAL A 74 -35.71 -1.96 14.50
N PRO A 75 -34.60 -1.23 14.29
CA PRO A 75 -33.35 -1.51 15.00
C PRO A 75 -33.52 -1.35 16.51
N ALA A 76 -33.08 -2.34 17.28
CA ALA A 76 -33.01 -2.21 18.73
C ALA A 76 -31.90 -1.23 19.11
N VAL A 77 -31.95 -0.66 20.33
CA VAL A 77 -30.91 0.25 20.83
C VAL A 77 -29.52 -0.40 20.77
N LEU A 78 -29.44 -1.70 21.09
CA LEU A 78 -28.19 -2.46 21.01
C LEU A 78 -27.64 -2.53 19.57
N ASP A 79 -28.52 -2.74 18.58
CA ASP A 79 -28.11 -2.80 17.17
C ASP A 79 -27.49 -1.47 16.73
N VAL A 80 -28.14 -0.36 17.09
CA VAL A 80 -27.64 0.99 16.79
C VAL A 80 -26.26 1.20 17.41
N VAL A 81 -26.08 0.83 18.69
CA VAL A 81 -24.79 0.95 19.38
C VAL A 81 -23.71 0.13 18.67
N VAL A 82 -24.00 -1.13 18.32
CA VAL A 82 -23.04 -2.01 17.63
C VAL A 82 -22.67 -1.46 16.26
N ILE A 83 -23.65 -1.00 15.46
CA ILE A 83 -23.42 -0.40 14.14
C ILE A 83 -22.54 0.85 14.26
N VAL A 84 -22.83 1.74 15.22
CA VAL A 84 -22.07 2.97 15.43
C VAL A 84 -20.62 2.66 15.82
N VAL A 85 -20.41 1.74 16.76
CA VAL A 85 -19.05 1.34 17.18
C VAL A 85 -18.29 0.70 16.02
N ALA A 86 -18.91 -0.21 15.28
CA ALA A 86 -18.30 -0.87 14.12
C ALA A 86 -17.94 0.15 13.01
N ALA A 87 -18.82 1.10 12.73
CA ALA A 87 -18.58 2.17 11.76
C ALA A 87 -17.45 3.11 12.22
N ALA A 88 -17.37 3.41 13.52
CA ALA A 88 -16.28 4.21 14.08
C ALA A 88 -14.92 3.49 13.94
N VAL A 89 -14.87 2.19 14.26
CA VAL A 89 -13.67 1.35 14.07
C VAL A 89 -13.26 1.29 12.60
N ALA A 90 -14.20 1.06 11.70
CA ALA A 90 -13.93 1.05 10.26
C ALA A 90 -13.39 2.39 9.77
N SER A 91 -14.00 3.51 10.18
CA SER A 91 -13.59 4.84 9.78
C SER A 91 -12.20 5.21 10.31
N ALA A 92 -11.91 4.90 11.58
CA ALA A 92 -10.59 5.08 12.17
C ALA A 92 -9.54 4.23 11.44
N GLY A 93 -9.89 2.99 11.10
CA GLY A 93 -9.03 2.10 10.34
C GLY A 93 -8.69 2.64 8.94
N VAL A 94 -9.69 3.11 8.19
CA VAL A 94 -9.48 3.78 6.89
C VAL A 94 -8.57 4.99 7.04
N ALA A 95 -8.77 5.83 8.06
CA ALA A 95 -7.92 6.99 8.30
C ALA A 95 -6.45 6.60 8.51
N VAL A 96 -6.19 5.56 9.31
CA VAL A 96 -4.84 5.03 9.54
C VAL A 96 -4.24 4.48 8.24
N LEU A 97 -5.00 3.70 7.45
CA LEU A 97 -4.56 3.19 6.15
C LEU A 97 -4.19 4.33 5.18
N VAL A 98 -4.99 5.40 5.14
CA VAL A 98 -4.71 6.58 4.30
C VAL A 98 -3.42 7.28 4.74
N VAL A 99 -3.20 7.44 6.04
CA VAL A 99 -1.97 8.03 6.56
C VAL A 99 -0.75 7.16 6.25
N LEU A 100 -0.87 5.84 6.38
CA LEU A 100 0.16 4.87 5.98
C LEU A 100 0.42 4.92 4.47
N TRP A 101 -0.60 5.06 3.65
CA TRP A 101 -0.41 5.21 2.21
C TRP A 101 0.35 6.50 1.88
N ARG A 102 -0.09 7.65 2.40
CA ARG A 102 0.52 8.96 2.11
C ARG A 102 1.99 9.01 2.54
N SER A 103 2.27 8.58 3.77
CA SER A 103 3.65 8.55 4.28
C SER A 103 4.52 7.54 3.53
N GLY A 104 3.99 6.37 3.17
CA GLY A 104 4.69 5.35 2.37
C GLY A 104 5.03 5.85 0.97
N ARG A 105 4.07 6.51 0.32
CA ARG A 105 4.24 7.11 -1.01
C ARG A 105 5.32 8.18 -1.01
N ARG A 106 5.39 9.02 0.04
CA ARG A 106 6.44 10.04 0.19
C ARG A 106 7.82 9.39 0.37
N MET A 107 7.94 8.40 1.26
CA MET A 107 9.20 7.67 1.48
C MET A 107 9.71 6.97 0.22
N LEU A 108 8.84 6.24 -0.48
CA LEU A 108 9.24 5.55 -1.71
C LEU A 108 9.61 6.51 -2.84
N ARG A 109 8.94 7.66 -2.95
CA ARG A 109 9.32 8.68 -3.93
C ARG A 109 10.72 9.22 -3.65
N ALA A 110 10.98 9.64 -2.42
CA ALA A 110 12.30 10.12 -2.02
C ALA A 110 13.37 9.04 -2.17
N ALA A 111 13.10 7.82 -1.71
CA ALA A 111 14.02 6.69 -1.86
C ALA A 111 14.32 6.39 -3.34
N SER A 112 13.28 6.41 -4.19
CA SER A 112 13.46 6.20 -5.64
C SER A 112 14.27 7.32 -6.31
N TRP A 113 14.15 8.55 -5.81
CA TRP A 113 14.94 9.68 -6.29
C TRP A 113 16.41 9.50 -5.90
N TRP A 114 16.69 9.20 -4.62
CA TRP A 114 18.03 8.93 -4.12
C TRP A 114 18.72 7.76 -4.84
N MET A 115 18.00 6.66 -5.10
CA MET A 115 18.54 5.52 -5.86
C MET A 115 18.97 5.88 -7.29
N ARG A 116 18.33 6.88 -7.90
CA ARG A 116 18.58 7.31 -9.28
C ARG A 116 19.64 8.41 -9.38
N LEU A 117 19.91 9.12 -8.29
CA LEU A 117 20.81 10.28 -8.27
C LEU A 117 22.22 9.96 -8.82
N PRO A 118 22.90 8.86 -8.41
CA PRO A 118 24.25 8.57 -8.91
C PRO A 118 24.31 8.26 -10.41
N TYR A 119 23.24 7.70 -10.98
CA TYR A 119 23.18 7.34 -12.39
C TYR A 119 22.83 8.52 -13.29
N THR A 120 22.04 9.47 -12.77
CA THR A 120 21.63 10.67 -13.51
C THR A 120 22.71 11.74 -13.51
N HIS A 121 23.50 11.85 -12.44
CA HIS A 121 24.61 12.81 -12.33
C HIS A 121 25.95 12.24 -12.80
N GLY A 122 25.97 11.07 -13.43
CA GLY A 122 27.19 10.45 -13.97
C GLY A 122 28.16 9.88 -12.92
N GLY A 123 27.81 9.93 -11.64
CA GLY A 123 28.64 9.40 -10.54
C GLY A 123 28.77 7.87 -10.51
N ARG A 124 27.92 7.13 -11.24
CA ARG A 124 27.98 5.66 -11.32
C ARG A 124 27.56 5.15 -12.71
N GLN A 125 28.35 4.23 -13.26
CA GLN A 125 27.99 3.51 -14.49
C GLN A 125 26.93 2.42 -14.22
N ARG A 126 26.00 2.27 -15.16
CA ARG A 126 25.02 1.17 -15.16
C ARG A 126 25.72 -0.14 -15.56
N ARG A 127 25.53 -1.21 -14.79
CA ARG A 127 26.27 -2.48 -14.96
C ARG A 127 25.34 -3.68 -14.94
N ALA A 128 25.73 -4.77 -15.59
CA ALA A 128 24.97 -6.02 -15.62
C ALA A 128 24.69 -6.59 -14.22
N ALA A 129 25.56 -6.36 -13.23
CA ALA A 129 25.28 -6.75 -11.83
C ALA A 129 24.00 -6.10 -11.27
N GLY A 130 23.63 -4.90 -11.74
CA GLY A 130 22.38 -4.23 -11.37
C GLY A 130 21.12 -4.98 -11.83
N TRP A 131 21.22 -5.79 -12.88
CA TRP A 131 20.13 -6.64 -13.35
C TRP A 131 19.75 -7.72 -12.33
N LEU A 132 20.74 -8.37 -11.71
CA LEU A 132 20.50 -9.42 -10.73
C LEU A 132 19.85 -8.83 -9.47
N GLN A 133 20.36 -7.68 -9.00
CA GLN A 133 19.85 -7.00 -7.81
C GLN A 133 18.38 -6.55 -7.96
N ALA A 134 17.99 -6.10 -9.15
CA ALA A 134 16.60 -5.73 -9.42
C ALA A 134 15.63 -6.93 -9.39
N ARG A 135 16.12 -8.15 -9.63
CA ARG A 135 15.30 -9.38 -9.60
C ARG A 135 15.30 -10.04 -8.23
N THR A 136 16.40 -9.95 -7.48
CA THR A 136 16.49 -10.55 -6.14
C THR A 136 15.71 -9.79 -5.08
N VAL A 137 15.43 -8.50 -5.29
CA VAL A 137 14.65 -7.68 -4.34
C VAL A 137 13.28 -8.28 -4.01
N ASN A 138 12.65 -8.99 -4.95
CA ASN A 138 11.35 -9.63 -4.73
C ASN A 138 11.42 -10.81 -3.74
N PHE A 139 12.61 -11.38 -3.54
CA PHE A 139 12.87 -12.45 -2.59
C PHE A 139 13.33 -11.93 -1.22
N GLU A 140 13.55 -10.62 -1.06
CA GLU A 140 13.78 -10.05 0.26
C GLU A 140 12.53 -10.28 1.13
N PRO A 141 12.63 -10.86 2.34
CA PRO A 141 11.47 -11.28 3.14
C PRO A 141 10.41 -10.19 3.33
N ARG A 142 10.85 -8.94 3.48
CA ARG A 142 9.97 -7.77 3.68
C ARG A 142 9.19 -7.41 2.42
N VAL A 143 9.82 -7.51 1.25
CA VAL A 143 9.18 -7.25 -0.04
C VAL A 143 8.26 -8.41 -0.41
N PHE A 144 8.72 -9.64 -0.21
CA PHE A 144 7.93 -10.85 -0.43
C PHE A 144 6.63 -10.83 0.39
N ALA A 145 6.70 -10.57 1.70
CA ALA A 145 5.50 -10.45 2.54
C ALA A 145 4.52 -9.38 2.01
N ARG A 146 5.04 -8.28 1.46
CA ARG A 146 4.21 -7.22 0.88
C ARG A 146 3.57 -7.63 -0.43
N ILE A 147 4.28 -8.37 -1.29
CA ILE A 147 3.73 -8.93 -2.52
C ILE A 147 2.62 -9.93 -2.15
N THR A 148 2.89 -10.87 -1.26
CA THR A 148 1.90 -11.88 -0.83
C THR A 148 0.64 -11.23 -0.25
N THR A 149 0.79 -10.29 0.68
CA THR A 149 -0.39 -9.59 1.26
C THR A 149 -1.12 -8.72 0.24
N ALA A 150 -0.42 -8.08 -0.71
CA ALA A 150 -1.08 -7.35 -1.80
C ALA A 150 -1.86 -8.29 -2.72
N THR A 151 -1.28 -9.43 -3.11
CA THR A 151 -1.93 -10.43 -3.94
C THR A 151 -3.17 -11.01 -3.26
N LEU A 152 -3.06 -11.37 -1.98
CA LEU A 152 -4.21 -11.84 -1.19
C LEU A 152 -5.31 -10.78 -1.09
N ALA A 153 -4.96 -9.51 -0.89
CA ALA A 153 -5.91 -8.41 -0.89
C ALA A 153 -6.58 -8.21 -2.25
N LEU A 154 -5.85 -8.34 -3.36
CA LEU A 154 -6.43 -8.27 -4.71
C LEU A 154 -7.37 -9.44 -4.98
N LEU A 155 -7.01 -10.66 -4.58
CA LEU A 155 -7.87 -11.84 -4.70
C LEU A 155 -9.15 -11.70 -3.88
N LEU A 156 -9.03 -11.22 -2.63
CA LEU A 156 -10.19 -10.89 -1.79
C LEU A 156 -11.05 -9.79 -2.43
N GLY A 157 -10.40 -8.80 -3.04
CA GLY A 157 -11.04 -7.73 -3.77
C GLY A 157 -11.88 -8.22 -4.95
N ILE A 158 -11.28 -9.07 -5.79
CA ILE A 158 -11.97 -9.73 -6.90
C ILE A 158 -13.11 -10.59 -6.39
N ALA A 159 -12.90 -11.40 -5.35
CA ALA A 159 -13.94 -12.25 -4.78
C ALA A 159 -15.15 -11.41 -4.27
N GLY A 160 -14.89 -10.32 -3.53
CA GLY A 160 -15.94 -9.44 -3.03
C GLY A 160 -16.72 -8.72 -4.13
N VAL A 161 -16.04 -8.22 -5.16
CA VAL A 161 -16.69 -7.59 -6.32
C VAL A 161 -17.47 -8.61 -7.16
N SER A 162 -16.92 -9.81 -7.36
CA SER A 162 -17.62 -10.89 -8.06
C SER A 162 -18.90 -11.31 -7.35
N LEU A 163 -18.89 -11.40 -6.01
CA LEU A 163 -20.10 -11.66 -5.22
C LEU A 163 -21.11 -10.52 -5.37
N LEU A 164 -20.67 -9.27 -5.30
CA LEU A 164 -21.53 -8.11 -5.52
C LEU A 164 -22.20 -8.14 -6.90
N ILE A 165 -21.43 -8.42 -7.96
CA ILE A 165 -21.94 -8.52 -9.34
C ILE A 165 -22.91 -9.69 -9.49
N ARG A 166 -22.60 -10.84 -8.89
CA ARG A 166 -23.48 -12.01 -8.91
C ARG A 166 -24.84 -11.67 -8.29
N ASP A 167 -24.83 -11.10 -7.09
CA ASP A 167 -26.04 -10.82 -6.32
C ASP A 167 -26.88 -9.68 -6.93
N LEU A 168 -26.26 -8.80 -7.73
CA LEU A 168 -26.97 -7.83 -8.56
C LEU A 168 -27.80 -8.47 -9.68
N VAL A 169 -27.44 -9.68 -10.13
CA VAL A 169 -28.11 -10.40 -11.22
C VAL A 169 -29.08 -11.45 -10.68
N THR A 170 -28.81 -12.03 -9.50
CA THR A 170 -29.68 -13.03 -8.89
C THR A 170 -30.67 -12.38 -7.93
N GLU A 171 -30.25 -12.17 -6.68
CA GLU A 171 -31.04 -11.56 -5.61
C GLU A 171 -30.07 -10.97 -4.59
N TRP A 172 -30.44 -9.82 -4.04
CA TRP A 172 -29.63 -9.12 -3.06
C TRP A 172 -29.71 -9.81 -1.70
N THR A 173 -28.56 -10.10 -1.09
CA THR A 173 -28.49 -10.70 0.25
C THR A 173 -28.08 -9.66 1.30
N SER A 174 -28.33 -9.97 2.57
CA SER A 174 -27.96 -9.08 3.69
C SER A 174 -26.44 -8.83 3.80
N VAL A 175 -25.61 -9.70 3.22
CA VAL A 175 -24.14 -9.59 3.26
C VAL A 175 -23.54 -9.02 1.97
N THR A 176 -24.31 -8.91 0.89
CA THR A 176 -23.83 -8.45 -0.43
C THR A 176 -23.13 -7.09 -0.34
N ALA A 177 -23.78 -6.11 0.31
CA ALA A 177 -23.23 -4.77 0.50
C ALA A 177 -21.91 -4.79 1.29
N ALA A 178 -21.83 -5.63 2.31
CA ALA A 178 -20.66 -5.75 3.18
C ALA A 178 -19.47 -6.36 2.43
N PHE A 179 -19.69 -7.45 1.70
CA PHE A 179 -18.66 -8.05 0.86
C PHE A 179 -18.22 -7.13 -0.28
N GLY A 180 -19.13 -6.36 -0.87
CA GLY A 180 -18.80 -5.31 -1.83
C GLY A 180 -17.88 -4.24 -1.25
N ALA A 181 -18.21 -3.72 -0.06
CA ALA A 181 -17.40 -2.71 0.63
C ALA A 181 -16.00 -3.24 1.00
N ILE A 182 -15.91 -4.47 1.52
CA ILE A 182 -14.64 -5.14 1.81
C ILE A 182 -13.85 -5.38 0.53
N GLY A 183 -14.52 -5.78 -0.56
CA GLY A 183 -13.92 -5.97 -1.87
C GLY A 183 -13.24 -4.71 -2.39
N VAL A 184 -13.93 -3.57 -2.33
CA VAL A 184 -13.37 -2.26 -2.72
C VAL A 184 -12.17 -1.90 -1.84
N LEU A 185 -12.29 -2.05 -0.51
CA LEU A 185 -11.18 -1.80 0.42
C LEU A 185 -9.95 -2.65 0.08
N ALA A 186 -10.16 -3.94 -0.21
CA ALA A 186 -9.11 -4.90 -0.53
C ALA A 186 -8.44 -4.59 -1.88
N LEU A 187 -9.21 -4.23 -2.91
CA LEU A 187 -8.68 -3.78 -4.21
C LEU A 187 -7.80 -2.55 -4.09
N VAL A 188 -8.29 -1.51 -3.37
CA VAL A 188 -7.55 -0.27 -3.16
C VAL A 188 -6.26 -0.54 -2.37
N SER A 189 -6.36 -1.29 -1.26
CA SER A 189 -5.22 -1.61 -0.40
C SER A 189 -4.17 -2.44 -1.15
N GLY A 190 -4.61 -3.48 -1.86
CA GLY A 190 -3.75 -4.34 -2.68
C GLY A 190 -3.04 -3.55 -3.77
N SER A 191 -3.77 -2.71 -4.51
CA SER A 191 -3.23 -1.88 -5.59
C SER A 191 -2.21 -0.85 -5.09
N VAL A 192 -2.49 -0.21 -3.94
CA VAL A 192 -1.56 0.73 -3.30
C VAL A 192 -0.27 0.03 -2.87
N GLN A 193 -0.38 -1.15 -2.25
CA GLN A 193 0.76 -1.90 -1.75
C GLN A 193 1.61 -2.43 -2.91
N PHE A 194 0.98 -2.97 -3.96
CA PHE A 194 1.64 -3.45 -5.16
C PHE A 194 2.33 -2.31 -5.92
N GLY A 195 1.66 -1.16 -6.08
CA GLY A 195 2.24 0.03 -6.68
C GLY A 195 3.47 0.57 -5.94
N GLY A 196 3.53 0.37 -4.61
CA GLY A 196 4.72 0.66 -3.81
C GLY A 196 5.90 -0.24 -4.17
N VAL A 197 5.66 -1.56 -4.28
CA VAL A 197 6.68 -2.55 -4.69
C VAL A 197 7.17 -2.27 -6.11
N LEU A 198 6.26 -2.04 -7.07
CA LEU A 198 6.62 -1.73 -8.45
C LEU A 198 7.49 -0.47 -8.56
N ARG A 199 7.23 0.55 -7.73
CA ARG A 199 8.06 1.76 -7.68
C ARG A 199 9.47 1.47 -7.17
N LEU A 200 9.59 0.62 -6.15
CA LEU A 200 10.89 0.21 -5.60
C LEU A 200 11.69 -0.57 -6.65
N VAL A 201 11.09 -1.59 -7.26
CA VAL A 201 11.71 -2.39 -8.33
C VAL A 201 12.16 -1.49 -9.47
N SER A 202 11.27 -0.60 -9.96
CA SER A 202 11.57 0.35 -11.04
C SER A 202 12.65 1.38 -10.70
N ALA A 203 12.90 1.65 -9.41
CA ALA A 203 14.01 2.48 -8.97
C ALA A 203 15.34 1.71 -8.99
N LEU A 204 15.34 0.47 -8.51
CA LEU A 204 16.51 -0.41 -8.53
C LEU A 204 16.93 -0.80 -9.95
N SER A 205 15.96 -1.01 -10.85
CA SER A 205 16.22 -1.28 -12.25
C SER A 205 16.91 -0.13 -13.00
N GLU A 206 17.09 1.06 -12.40
CA GLU A 206 17.89 2.12 -13.02
C GLU A 206 19.37 1.75 -13.17
N ALA A 207 19.86 0.81 -12.34
CA ALA A 207 21.19 0.24 -12.44
C ALA A 207 21.33 -0.74 -13.62
N ASP A 208 20.22 -1.26 -14.17
CA ASP A 208 20.18 -2.25 -15.24
C ASP A 208 20.27 -1.58 -16.62
N PRO A 209 21.34 -1.84 -17.41
CA PRO A 209 21.48 -1.27 -18.74
C PRO A 209 20.42 -1.75 -19.73
N LEU A 210 19.89 -2.98 -19.59
CA LEU A 210 18.86 -3.51 -20.49
C LEU A 210 17.52 -2.80 -20.25
N TRP A 211 17.15 -2.62 -18.99
CA TRP A 211 15.93 -1.92 -18.61
C TRP A 211 15.87 -0.49 -19.15
N VAL A 212 17.00 0.22 -19.11
CA VAL A 212 17.08 1.58 -19.65
C VAL A 212 16.92 1.59 -21.17
N ARG A 213 17.57 0.66 -21.89
CA ARG A 213 17.42 0.51 -23.35
C ARG A 213 15.97 0.24 -23.76
N ILE A 214 15.30 -0.65 -23.05
CA ILE A 214 13.88 -0.97 -23.27
C ILE A 214 13.04 0.29 -23.02
N ARG A 215 13.25 0.98 -21.89
CA ARG A 215 12.49 2.19 -21.54
C ARG A 215 12.71 3.32 -22.54
N SER A 216 13.91 3.49 -23.10
CA SER A 216 14.16 4.48 -24.15
C SER A 216 13.46 4.13 -25.46
N ALA A 217 13.35 2.84 -25.80
CA ALA A 217 12.68 2.40 -27.03
C ALA A 217 11.16 2.66 -27.02
N PHE A 218 10.53 2.69 -25.85
CA PHE A 218 9.11 3.02 -25.70
C PHE A 218 8.82 4.51 -25.42
N ARG A 219 9.87 5.36 -25.40
CA ARG A 219 9.75 6.81 -25.21
C ARG A 219 10.05 7.62 -26.49
N GLY A 220 10.50 6.95 -27.54
CA GLY A 220 10.53 7.50 -28.91
C GLY A 220 9.20 7.23 -29.59
#